data_AF-A0A3D3ZGL3-F1
#
_entry.id   AF-A0A3D3ZGL3-F1
#
_cell.length_a   1.000
_cell.length_b   1.000
_cell.length_c   1.000
_cell.angle_alpha   90.00
_cell.angle_beta   90.00
_cell.angle_gamma   90.00
#
_symmetry.space_group_name_H-M   'P 1'
#
loop_
_entity.id
_entity.type
_entity.pdbx_description
1 polymer ?
#
loop_
_entity_poly.entity_id
_entity_poly.type
_entity_poly.pdbx_seq_one_letter_code
_entity_poly.pdbx_strand_id
1 'polypeptide(L)'
;MEKSTHKRFRFLQEGKKMSKSTRMLVLSSLILVFLLTGLLIVRAQLVTPVTASNGVTADFGTAQNSAYSFTSQTQQANTTNTSSTSSTSGNITVDFGSRNNHAHPIPSTFLGVGGIGIGIALNHAGSYVPQAGLRLAKLGDTDYMSQIFPTSASLTTSSQQNWTLLDSQLALVTAYNLQPMISLGYTPNWLQPQNQSPKQTNPCLTNNPPYNPASVKPMYLVNGHDVGTQTWGKLAALVVSHVDHQFPRLQTLYEIWNQPDGGQFLCMPQGDQNADQDRVTAYKAIFAAAAPLMRQQANGDGAQIKIGGPALVYALQNHLTMWFSSLLNDPAIYPYIDFISYHRYLYGSNFNSGGDKSLVGNAQDPLLGVASQYEQVSRAVHAGKQPNAATTPIYLDEYNMNSCEPNVCRNDPTLAPLNNGLFMVDLLNTVNDTRSSYGASRAVPAGLAFYSWNIPQGNLCMFGVVDSKMDCGTPKGGTFQPYPSYYAYQLLGGANYLNITDGGYVANAASANSSGVLTTGFYTRTQNSIVLVNTTGTDYSALKVLAQNPGLVSGTKANVYTVKVNLNQPTNCISTTQVNLVSGANGSSMTVHLPPYTMMGISFTSK
;
A
#
# COMPACT_ATOMS: atom_id res chain seq x y z
N MET A 1 19.75 61.44 16.98
CA MET A 1 19.16 62.62 16.32
C MET A 1 18.73 62.24 14.92
N GLU A 2 17.43 62.42 14.69
CA GLU A 2 16.66 62.54 13.44
C GLU A 2 16.85 61.63 12.21
N LYS A 3 15.66 61.20 11.75
CA LYS A 3 15.31 60.40 10.58
C LYS A 3 15.10 61.29 9.33
N SER A 4 14.93 60.59 8.20
CA SER A 4 14.13 60.95 7.00
C SER A 4 14.88 61.74 5.92
N THR A 5 14.74 61.51 4.60
CA THR A 5 13.65 60.90 3.81
C THR A 5 14.13 60.55 2.37
N HIS A 6 13.61 59.44 1.82
CA HIS A 6 13.24 59.13 0.41
C HIS A 6 14.08 59.53 -0.83
N LYS A 7 14.43 58.52 -1.67
CA LYS A 7 13.89 58.25 -3.05
C LYS A 7 14.65 57.08 -3.72
N ARG A 8 13.95 55.98 -4.05
CA ARG A 8 13.52 55.51 -5.41
C ARG A 8 14.63 55.10 -6.40
N PHE A 9 14.62 53.80 -6.71
CA PHE A 9 14.88 53.11 -8.00
C PHE A 9 15.94 53.68 -8.97
N ARG A 10 17.07 52.97 -9.07
CA ARG A 10 17.82 52.72 -10.31
C ARG A 10 18.54 51.39 -10.15
N PHE A 11 18.23 50.38 -10.95
CA PHE A 11 19.21 49.41 -11.49
C PHE A 11 18.54 48.62 -12.63
N LEU A 12 18.53 49.24 -13.80
CA LEU A 12 18.62 48.53 -15.08
C LEU A 12 19.69 49.27 -15.87
N GLN A 13 20.90 48.72 -15.87
CA GLN A 13 21.84 48.71 -17.00
C GLN A 13 23.20 48.23 -16.47
N GLU A 14 23.46 46.94 -16.64
CA GLU A 14 24.72 46.49 -17.24
C GLU A 14 24.51 45.06 -17.77
N GLY A 15 24.43 44.97 -19.10
CA GLY A 15 24.12 43.74 -19.81
C GLY A 15 25.30 42.78 -19.81
N LYS A 16 25.17 41.65 -19.13
CA LYS A 16 25.90 40.43 -19.51
C LYS A 16 25.17 39.78 -20.68
N LYS A 17 25.81 39.74 -21.85
CA LYS A 17 25.35 38.99 -23.02
C LYS A 17 25.12 37.52 -22.62
N MET A 18 23.87 37.09 -22.55
CA MET A 18 23.51 35.66 -22.46
C MET A 18 24.09 34.91 -23.64
N SER A 19 24.70 33.75 -23.38
CA SER A 19 25.24 32.87 -24.42
C SER A 19 24.12 32.36 -25.34
N LYS A 20 24.46 32.06 -26.60
CA LYS A 20 23.51 31.51 -27.59
C LYS A 20 22.83 30.21 -27.10
N SER A 21 23.48 29.40 -26.26
CA SER A 21 22.85 28.18 -25.70
C SER A 21 21.75 28.50 -24.68
N THR A 22 21.92 29.56 -23.89
CA THR A 22 20.93 29.99 -22.91
C THR A 22 19.72 30.64 -23.58
N ARG A 23 19.92 31.36 -24.69
CA ARG A 23 18.81 31.87 -25.52
C ARG A 23 18.03 30.75 -26.21
N MET A 24 18.72 29.71 -26.69
CA MET A 24 18.07 28.52 -27.24
C MET A 24 17.23 27.80 -26.18
N LEU A 25 17.76 27.56 -24.97
CA LEU A 25 17.02 26.88 -23.90
C LEU A 25 15.76 27.63 -23.47
N VAL A 26 15.83 28.97 -23.38
CA VAL A 26 14.68 29.81 -23.01
C VAL A 26 13.64 29.83 -24.13
N LEU A 27 14.06 29.89 -25.41
CA LEU A 27 13.14 29.77 -26.55
C LEU A 27 12.48 28.39 -26.61
N SER A 28 13.24 27.31 -26.41
CA SER A 28 12.71 25.94 -26.39
C SER A 28 11.69 25.73 -25.28
N SER A 29 11.93 26.32 -24.10
CA SER A 29 11.01 26.23 -22.95
C SER A 29 9.71 27.02 -23.20
N LEU A 30 9.79 28.20 -23.82
CA LEU A 30 8.62 28.99 -24.21
C LEU A 30 7.80 28.31 -25.31
N ILE A 31 8.46 27.71 -26.31
CA ILE A 31 7.78 26.95 -27.38
C ILE A 31 7.07 25.71 -26.80
N LEU A 32 7.68 25.03 -25.83
CA LEU A 32 7.08 23.88 -25.16
C LEU A 32 5.82 24.28 -24.37
N VAL A 33 5.87 25.42 -23.66
CA VAL A 33 4.72 25.94 -22.92
C VAL A 33 3.57 26.32 -23.85
N PHE A 34 3.85 26.96 -25.00
CA PHE A 34 2.82 27.32 -25.98
C PHE A 34 2.24 26.11 -26.74
N LEU A 35 3.03 25.07 -26.98
CA LEU A 35 2.54 23.81 -27.59
C LEU A 35 1.64 23.04 -26.62
N LEU A 36 1.95 23.02 -25.32
CA LEU A 36 1.13 22.39 -24.29
C LEU A 36 -0.20 23.10 -24.08
N THR A 37 -0.25 24.44 -24.10
CA THR A 37 -1.53 25.17 -24.07
C THR A 37 -2.33 25.02 -25.36
N GLY A 38 -1.68 24.93 -26.53
CA GLY A 38 -2.36 24.67 -27.81
C GLY A 38 -3.03 23.29 -27.87
N LEU A 39 -2.35 22.23 -27.40
CA LEU A 39 -2.88 20.86 -27.37
C LEU A 39 -4.07 20.68 -26.42
N LEU A 40 -4.11 21.44 -25.32
CA LEU A 40 -5.23 21.44 -24.39
C LEU A 40 -6.48 22.12 -24.96
N ILE A 41 -6.31 23.16 -25.79
CA ILE A 41 -7.41 23.88 -26.44
C ILE A 41 -8.00 23.05 -27.59
N VAL A 42 -7.17 22.33 -28.36
CA VAL A 42 -7.63 21.48 -29.48
C VAL A 42 -8.37 20.22 -28.99
N ARG A 43 -7.99 19.64 -27.83
CA ARG A 43 -8.72 18.51 -27.22
C ARG A 43 -10.14 18.89 -26.76
N ALA A 44 -10.36 20.14 -26.36
CA ALA A 44 -11.67 20.62 -25.92
C ALA A 44 -12.66 20.88 -27.08
N GLN A 45 -12.20 20.89 -28.33
CA GLN A 45 -13.01 21.25 -29.51
C GLN A 45 -13.31 20.09 -30.47
N LEU A 46 -12.81 18.87 -30.22
CA LEU A 46 -12.91 17.73 -31.16
C LEU A 46 -13.81 16.56 -30.70
N VAL A 47 -14.62 16.73 -29.65
CA VAL A 47 -15.63 15.72 -29.29
C VAL A 47 -16.98 16.13 -29.87
N THR A 48 -17.24 15.74 -31.11
CA THR A 48 -18.59 15.69 -31.69
C THR A 48 -19.13 14.26 -31.59
N PRO A 49 -20.41 14.04 -31.21
CA PRO A 49 -20.97 12.70 -31.10
C PRO A 49 -21.36 12.16 -32.48
N VAL A 50 -20.88 10.96 -32.81
CA VAL A 50 -21.34 10.20 -33.98
C VAL A 50 -22.59 9.43 -33.59
N THR A 51 -23.71 9.76 -34.23
CA THR A 51 -24.96 8.98 -34.23
C THR A 51 -24.80 7.76 -35.15
N ALA A 52 -25.06 6.57 -34.63
CA ALA A 52 -25.26 5.34 -35.41
C ALA A 52 -26.59 4.70 -35.02
N SER A 53 -27.39 4.41 -36.04
CA SER A 53 -28.76 3.93 -36.04
C SER A 53 -28.88 2.41 -35.85
N ASN A 54 -29.94 2.00 -35.14
CA ASN A 54 -30.63 0.68 -35.15
C ASN A 54 -29.80 -0.54 -34.71
N GLY A 55 -30.14 -1.31 -33.68
CA GLY A 55 -31.24 -1.31 -32.72
C GLY A 55 -31.29 -2.69 -32.03
N VAL A 56 -31.24 -2.72 -30.70
CA VAL A 56 -32.04 -3.57 -29.78
C VAL A 56 -31.93 -2.90 -28.41
N THR A 57 -33.07 -2.45 -27.90
CA THR A 57 -33.25 -1.71 -26.64
C THR A 57 -33.14 -2.61 -25.41
N ALA A 58 -32.28 -2.23 -24.46
CA ALA A 58 -32.50 -2.48 -23.03
C ALA A 58 -32.46 -1.11 -22.33
N ASP A 59 -33.57 -0.77 -21.70
CA ASP A 59 -33.93 0.54 -21.16
C ASP A 59 -33.03 0.95 -19.99
N PHE A 60 -32.13 1.91 -20.22
CA PHE A 60 -31.46 2.68 -19.16
C PHE A 60 -32.12 4.06 -19.10
N GLY A 61 -33.14 4.15 -18.24
CA GLY A 61 -33.78 5.42 -17.90
C GLY A 61 -32.77 6.42 -17.35
N THR A 62 -32.75 7.59 -17.94
CA THR A 62 -32.04 8.79 -17.49
C THR A 62 -32.49 9.19 -16.08
N ALA A 63 -31.66 8.93 -15.07
CA ALA A 63 -31.80 9.55 -13.75
C ALA A 63 -30.88 10.79 -13.69
N GLN A 64 -31.52 11.96 -13.59
CA GLN A 64 -30.86 13.24 -13.37
C GLN A 64 -29.97 13.21 -12.11
N ASN A 65 -28.81 13.86 -12.23
CA ASN A 65 -27.93 14.27 -11.14
C ASN A 65 -28.73 14.88 -9.98
N SER A 66 -28.96 14.07 -8.95
CA SER A 66 -29.34 14.53 -7.62
C SER A 66 -28.16 14.22 -6.71
N ALA A 67 -27.62 15.26 -6.08
CA ALA A 67 -26.61 15.14 -5.05
C ALA A 67 -27.10 14.15 -3.98
N TYR A 68 -26.47 12.98 -3.91
CA TYR A 68 -26.75 12.01 -2.85
C TYR A 68 -26.19 12.58 -1.53
N SER A 69 -27.09 13.12 -0.71
CA SER A 69 -26.82 13.25 0.72
C SER A 69 -26.68 11.84 1.28
N PHE A 70 -25.54 11.54 1.91
CA PHE A 70 -25.39 10.33 2.70
C PHE A 70 -26.36 10.38 3.89
N THR A 71 -27.54 9.78 3.73
CA THR A 71 -28.36 9.34 4.85
C THR A 71 -27.87 7.96 5.26
N SER A 72 -27.35 7.87 6.48
CA SER A 72 -27.06 6.62 7.17
C SER A 72 -28.33 5.75 7.18
N GLN A 73 -28.39 4.74 6.33
CA GLN A 73 -29.40 3.70 6.47
C GLN A 73 -28.96 2.75 7.59
N THR A 74 -29.61 2.90 8.74
CA THR A 74 -29.64 1.91 9.82
C THR A 74 -30.08 0.55 9.26
N GLN A 75 -29.19 -0.45 9.26
CA GLN A 75 -29.65 -1.82 9.19
C GLN A 75 -30.18 -2.25 10.56
N GLN A 76 -31.50 -2.42 10.58
CA GLN A 76 -32.23 -3.16 11.58
C GLN A 76 -31.80 -4.64 11.44
N ALA A 77 -31.13 -5.18 12.46
CA ALA A 77 -30.83 -6.60 12.52
C ALA A 77 -32.16 -7.37 12.60
N ASN A 78 -32.42 -8.24 11.63
CA ASN A 78 -33.49 -9.23 11.73
C ASN A 78 -33.13 -10.23 12.85
N THR A 79 -33.65 -9.99 14.05
CA THR A 79 -33.79 -11.00 15.10
C THR A 79 -35.20 -10.91 15.66
N THR A 80 -35.95 -11.98 15.48
CA THR A 80 -37.29 -12.17 16.00
C THR A 80 -37.24 -12.39 17.52
N ASN A 81 -37.92 -11.52 18.27
CA ASN A 81 -38.43 -11.66 19.66
C ASN A 81 -37.38 -11.87 20.80
N THR A 82 -37.39 -11.17 21.94
CA THR A 82 -38.46 -10.52 22.70
C THR A 82 -37.85 -9.65 23.83
N SER A 83 -38.60 -8.63 24.28
CA SER A 83 -38.50 -7.86 25.54
C SER A 83 -37.51 -6.68 25.64
N SER A 84 -38.13 -5.50 25.69
CA SER A 84 -37.64 -4.17 26.04
C SER A 84 -36.58 -4.07 27.15
N THR A 85 -35.43 -3.50 26.81
CA THR A 85 -34.65 -2.60 27.68
C THR A 85 -34.01 -1.52 26.80
N SER A 86 -33.99 -0.27 27.27
CA SER A 86 -33.56 0.91 26.54
C SER A 86 -32.16 0.75 25.93
N SER A 87 -32.05 0.74 24.59
CA SER A 87 -30.77 0.75 23.90
C SER A 87 -30.16 2.16 23.98
N THR A 88 -29.17 2.34 24.86
CA THR A 88 -28.26 3.49 24.76
C THR A 88 -27.43 3.34 23.50
N SER A 89 -27.84 3.97 22.39
CA SER A 89 -27.02 4.04 21.17
C SER A 89 -25.87 5.03 21.37
N GLY A 90 -24.64 4.58 21.09
CA GLY A 90 -23.48 5.46 21.01
C GLY A 90 -23.46 6.23 19.69
N ASN A 91 -22.72 7.36 19.63
CA ASN A 91 -22.36 7.96 18.34
C ASN A 91 -21.45 6.99 17.56
N ILE A 92 -20.58 6.29 18.30
CA ILE A 92 -19.76 5.18 17.84
C ILE A 92 -20.17 3.94 18.62
N THR A 93 -20.32 2.81 17.95
CA THR A 93 -20.53 1.51 18.59
C THR A 93 -19.55 0.49 18.01
N VAL A 94 -18.86 -0.24 18.87
CA VAL A 94 -18.02 -1.38 18.49
C VAL A 94 -18.48 -2.58 19.31
N ASP A 95 -18.99 -3.60 18.61
CA ASP A 95 -19.42 -4.86 19.21
C ASP A 95 -18.27 -5.86 19.17
N PHE A 96 -17.79 -6.27 20.33
CA PHE A 96 -16.72 -7.26 20.46
C PHE A 96 -17.24 -8.70 20.51
N GLY A 97 -18.57 -8.92 20.46
CA GLY A 97 -19.15 -10.27 20.46
C GLY A 97 -18.75 -11.11 21.67
N SER A 98 -18.53 -10.47 22.82
CA SER A 98 -17.97 -11.06 24.05
C SER A 98 -16.60 -11.72 23.87
N ARG A 99 -15.85 -11.35 22.82
CA ARG A 99 -14.54 -11.94 22.45
C ARG A 99 -14.61 -13.43 22.08
N ASN A 100 -15.80 -13.89 21.68
CA ASN A 100 -16.04 -15.26 21.24
C ASN A 100 -15.84 -15.46 19.73
N ASN A 101 -15.83 -14.38 18.94
CA ASN A 101 -15.65 -14.46 17.48
C ASN A 101 -14.16 -14.48 17.12
N HIS A 102 -13.63 -15.66 16.79
CA HIS A 102 -12.25 -15.88 16.35
C HIS A 102 -12.11 -16.04 14.82
N ALA A 103 -13.14 -15.69 14.04
CA ALA A 103 -13.17 -15.94 12.60
C ALA A 103 -12.16 -15.11 11.79
N HIS A 104 -11.79 -13.92 12.29
CA HIS A 104 -10.96 -12.96 11.56
C HIS A 104 -9.73 -12.58 12.37
N PRO A 105 -8.71 -13.46 12.45
CA PRO A 105 -7.46 -13.16 13.12
C PRO A 105 -6.68 -12.07 12.38
N ILE A 106 -6.03 -11.19 13.13
CA ILE A 106 -5.10 -10.19 12.61
C ILE A 106 -3.69 -10.74 12.75
N PRO A 107 -2.95 -10.97 11.64
CA PRO A 107 -1.61 -11.54 11.71
C PRO A 107 -0.61 -10.61 12.38
N SER A 108 0.40 -11.17 13.03
CA SER A 108 1.50 -10.37 13.60
C SER A 108 2.28 -9.59 12.56
N THR A 109 2.24 -10.03 11.29
CA THR A 109 2.85 -9.37 10.12
C THR A 109 1.98 -8.28 9.50
N PHE A 110 0.84 -7.94 10.11
CA PHE A 110 -0.13 -7.00 9.54
C PHE A 110 0.50 -5.64 9.19
N LEU A 111 1.45 -5.15 10.01
CA LEU A 111 2.12 -3.87 9.81
C LEU A 111 3.54 -4.05 9.28
N GLY A 112 3.86 -3.36 8.19
CA GLY A 112 5.17 -3.40 7.55
C GLY A 112 5.53 -2.15 6.75
N VAL A 113 6.76 -2.15 6.24
CA VAL A 113 7.30 -1.11 5.35
C VAL A 113 8.00 -1.79 4.18
N GLY A 114 7.74 -1.29 2.98
CA GLY A 114 8.24 -1.88 1.74
C GLY A 114 9.18 -0.96 0.97
N GLY A 115 9.93 -1.57 0.06
CA GLY A 115 10.65 -0.89 -1.00
C GLY A 115 12.03 -0.36 -0.65
N ILE A 116 12.38 0.79 -1.23
CA ILE A 116 13.75 1.28 -1.31
C ILE A 116 14.18 1.99 -0.02
N GLY A 117 15.44 1.81 0.35
CA GLY A 117 16.09 2.60 1.41
C GLY A 117 16.12 1.96 2.78
N ILE A 118 15.76 0.67 2.91
CA ILE A 118 15.80 -0.06 4.20
C ILE A 118 17.17 0.04 4.89
N GLY A 119 18.27 -0.08 4.15
CA GLY A 119 19.62 0.04 4.70
C GLY A 119 19.89 1.42 5.30
N ILE A 120 19.43 2.49 4.66
CA ILE A 120 19.54 3.85 5.20
C ILE A 120 18.64 3.98 6.43
N ALA A 121 17.39 3.52 6.32
CA ALA A 121 16.42 3.67 7.40
C ALA A 121 16.84 2.93 8.68
N LEU A 122 17.22 1.66 8.59
CA LEU A 122 17.48 0.83 9.75
C LEU A 122 18.84 1.10 10.41
N ASN A 123 19.83 1.56 9.65
CA ASN A 123 21.11 1.97 10.22
C ASN A 123 21.03 3.29 11.01
N HIS A 124 20.02 4.12 10.76
CA HIS A 124 19.89 5.43 11.39
C HIS A 124 18.69 5.55 12.35
N ALA A 125 17.59 4.86 12.07
CA ALA A 125 16.31 4.95 12.78
C ALA A 125 15.69 3.56 13.08
N GLY A 126 16.47 2.48 13.04
CA GLY A 126 15.93 1.14 13.25
C GLY A 126 15.32 0.92 14.65
N SER A 127 15.73 1.67 15.67
CA SER A 127 15.13 1.59 17.03
C SER A 127 13.64 1.91 17.07
N TYR A 128 13.10 2.62 16.07
CA TYR A 128 11.68 2.93 15.95
C TYR A 128 10.86 1.77 15.38
N VAL A 129 11.47 0.83 14.66
CA VAL A 129 10.76 -0.32 14.06
C VAL A 129 10.01 -1.16 15.10
N PRO A 130 10.66 -1.65 16.18
CA PRO A 130 9.95 -2.42 17.20
C PRO A 130 8.97 -1.55 18.00
N GLN A 131 9.21 -0.24 18.14
CA GLN A 131 8.30 0.68 18.85
C GLN A 131 6.96 0.85 18.14
N ALA A 132 6.93 0.73 16.82
CA ALA A 132 5.70 0.76 16.03
C ALA A 132 5.11 -0.62 15.73
N GLY A 133 5.67 -1.69 16.31
CA GLY A 133 5.20 -3.05 16.07
C GLY A 133 5.28 -3.48 14.62
N LEU A 134 6.19 -2.88 13.83
CA LEU A 134 6.44 -3.28 12.45
C LEU A 134 7.09 -4.67 12.44
N ARG A 135 6.58 -5.54 11.58
CA ARG A 135 6.98 -6.96 11.50
C ARG A 135 7.14 -7.48 10.08
N LEU A 136 6.66 -6.78 9.05
CA LEU A 136 6.83 -7.14 7.64
C LEU A 136 7.80 -6.17 6.94
N ALA A 137 8.66 -6.69 6.07
CA ALA A 137 9.52 -5.90 5.20
C ALA A 137 9.49 -6.42 3.76
N LYS A 138 9.02 -5.61 2.80
CA LYS A 138 9.21 -5.88 1.36
C LYS A 138 10.58 -5.37 0.91
N LEU A 139 11.29 -6.22 0.19
CA LEU A 139 12.61 -6.05 -0.41
C LEU A 139 12.52 -6.31 -1.92
N GLY A 140 13.49 -5.83 -2.70
CA GLY A 140 13.58 -6.20 -4.14
C GLY A 140 12.92 -5.25 -5.13
N ASP A 141 12.50 -4.05 -4.69
CA ASP A 141 12.12 -2.96 -5.59
C ASP A 141 13.32 -2.37 -6.36
N THR A 142 14.54 -2.79 -5.99
CA THR A 142 15.75 -2.65 -6.80
C THR A 142 16.02 -3.92 -7.59
N ASP A 143 16.61 -3.81 -8.78
CA ASP A 143 16.98 -4.95 -9.64
C ASP A 143 18.04 -5.86 -9.00
N TYR A 144 17.61 -6.76 -8.11
CA TYR A 144 18.49 -7.76 -7.48
C TYR A 144 19.02 -8.74 -8.51
N MET A 145 18.22 -9.14 -9.48
CA MET A 145 18.61 -10.16 -10.45
C MET A 145 19.85 -9.70 -11.23
N SER A 146 19.88 -8.47 -11.72
CA SER A 146 21.06 -7.91 -12.39
C SER A 146 22.25 -7.70 -11.46
N GLN A 147 22.01 -7.31 -10.21
CA GLN A 147 23.08 -7.06 -9.24
C GLN A 147 23.77 -8.34 -8.80
N ILE A 148 22.98 -9.38 -8.51
CA ILE A 148 23.47 -10.70 -8.08
C ILE A 148 24.08 -11.44 -9.25
N PHE A 149 23.47 -11.36 -10.44
CA PHE A 149 23.87 -12.12 -11.63
C PHE A 149 24.32 -11.22 -12.80
N PRO A 150 25.45 -10.51 -12.67
CA PRO A 150 25.87 -9.48 -13.64
C PRO A 150 26.28 -10.06 -15.01
N THR A 151 26.66 -11.34 -15.08
CA THR A 151 27.14 -12.00 -16.30
C THR A 151 26.53 -13.39 -16.47
N SER A 152 26.54 -13.95 -17.68
CA SER A 152 26.06 -15.32 -17.90
C SER A 152 26.84 -16.38 -17.11
N ALA A 153 28.11 -16.13 -16.79
CA ALA A 153 28.94 -17.02 -15.98
C ALA A 153 28.43 -17.15 -14.53
N SER A 154 27.72 -16.13 -14.01
CA SER A 154 27.12 -16.17 -12.67
C SER A 154 26.02 -17.22 -12.50
N LEU A 155 25.48 -17.75 -13.61
CA LEU A 155 24.53 -18.87 -13.59
C LEU A 155 25.16 -20.16 -13.04
N THR A 156 26.46 -20.36 -13.24
CA THR A 156 27.16 -21.62 -12.89
C THR A 156 28.36 -21.42 -11.97
N THR A 157 28.86 -20.19 -11.83
CA THR A 157 30.06 -19.87 -11.05
C THR A 157 29.71 -18.99 -9.87
N SER A 158 29.69 -19.56 -8.66
CA SER A 158 29.30 -18.85 -7.43
C SER A 158 30.17 -17.62 -7.12
N SER A 159 31.47 -17.65 -7.45
CA SER A 159 32.36 -16.49 -7.27
C SER A 159 32.06 -15.31 -8.18
N GLN A 160 31.20 -15.49 -9.19
CA GLN A 160 30.71 -14.42 -10.07
C GLN A 160 29.35 -13.86 -9.62
N GLN A 161 28.79 -14.38 -8.52
CA GLN A 161 27.55 -13.90 -7.93
C GLN A 161 27.85 -12.83 -6.87
N ASN A 162 27.01 -11.80 -6.78
CA ASN A 162 27.19 -10.72 -5.81
C ASN A 162 25.99 -10.57 -4.87
N TRP A 163 26.12 -11.18 -3.70
CA TRP A 163 25.09 -11.20 -2.66
C TRP A 163 25.09 -9.99 -1.72
N THR A 164 26.08 -9.09 -1.84
CA THR A 164 26.38 -8.04 -0.86
C THR A 164 25.16 -7.21 -0.44
N LEU A 165 24.38 -6.72 -1.42
CA LEU A 165 23.21 -5.88 -1.10
C LEU A 165 22.12 -6.70 -0.41
N LEU A 166 21.77 -7.86 -0.97
CA LEU A 166 20.74 -8.74 -0.42
C LEU A 166 21.10 -9.17 1.02
N ASP A 167 22.32 -9.64 1.24
CA ASP A 167 22.81 -10.10 2.54
C ASP A 167 22.81 -8.97 3.57
N SER A 168 23.24 -7.77 3.18
CA SER A 168 23.23 -6.61 4.09
C SER A 168 21.80 -6.26 4.54
N GLN A 169 20.81 -6.42 3.66
CA GLN A 169 19.42 -6.13 3.97
C GLN A 169 18.77 -7.26 4.76
N LEU A 170 19.05 -8.52 4.45
CA LEU A 170 18.58 -9.68 5.21
C LEU A 170 19.19 -9.75 6.62
N ALA A 171 20.44 -9.30 6.78
CA ALA A 171 21.05 -9.13 8.09
C ALA A 171 20.28 -8.11 8.95
N LEU A 172 19.86 -6.98 8.34
CA LEU A 172 19.02 -5.99 9.03
C LEU A 172 17.62 -6.55 9.34
N VAL A 173 16.98 -7.23 8.39
CA VAL A 173 15.70 -7.91 8.60
C VAL A 173 15.78 -8.88 9.79
N THR A 174 16.85 -9.67 9.86
CA THR A 174 17.09 -10.59 10.97
C THR A 174 17.29 -9.83 12.29
N ALA A 175 18.13 -8.79 12.29
CA ALA A 175 18.44 -7.99 13.48
C ALA A 175 17.20 -7.32 14.10
N TYR A 176 16.22 -6.94 13.26
CA TYR A 176 14.97 -6.31 13.69
C TYR A 176 13.78 -7.27 13.76
N ASN A 177 14.00 -8.59 13.63
CA ASN A 177 12.97 -9.63 13.66
C ASN A 177 11.80 -9.34 12.71
N LEU A 178 12.13 -9.00 11.47
CA LEU A 178 11.19 -8.73 10.39
C LEU A 178 10.98 -10.00 9.55
N GLN A 179 9.76 -10.19 9.06
CA GLN A 179 9.40 -11.16 8.04
C GLN A 179 9.75 -10.58 6.67
N PRO A 180 10.71 -11.13 5.93
CA PRO A 180 11.02 -10.65 4.58
C PRO A 180 9.99 -11.13 3.56
N MET A 181 9.61 -10.22 2.67
CA MET A 181 9.09 -10.50 1.34
C MET A 181 10.12 -10.02 0.32
N ILE A 182 10.64 -10.91 -0.51
CA ILE A 182 11.66 -10.61 -1.51
C ILE A 182 11.02 -10.67 -2.89
N SER A 183 10.90 -9.51 -3.54
CA SER A 183 10.50 -9.43 -4.94
C SER A 183 11.69 -9.76 -5.83
N LEU A 184 11.54 -10.81 -6.63
CA LEU A 184 12.50 -11.23 -7.64
C LEU A 184 12.03 -10.65 -8.98
N GLY A 185 12.40 -9.41 -9.24
CA GLY A 185 12.04 -8.67 -10.45
C GLY A 185 13.20 -8.45 -11.40
N TYR A 186 12.84 -7.98 -12.59
CA TYR A 186 13.74 -7.48 -13.63
C TYR A 186 14.64 -8.54 -14.30
N THR A 187 15.20 -8.14 -15.44
CA THR A 187 15.97 -8.99 -16.34
C THR A 187 17.44 -8.59 -16.32
N PRO A 188 18.35 -9.49 -15.86
CA PRO A 188 19.80 -9.32 -15.96
C PRO A 188 20.24 -8.85 -17.34
N ASN A 189 21.22 -7.94 -17.43
CA ASN A 189 21.65 -7.35 -18.70
C ASN A 189 21.90 -8.37 -19.82
N TRP A 190 22.56 -9.48 -19.53
CA TRP A 190 22.86 -10.55 -20.50
C TRP A 190 21.64 -11.42 -20.90
N LEU A 191 20.52 -11.28 -20.20
CA LEU A 191 19.21 -11.86 -20.51
C LEU A 191 18.27 -10.87 -21.22
N GLN A 192 18.74 -9.70 -21.63
CA GLN A 192 17.91 -8.71 -22.33
C GLN A 192 17.98 -8.89 -23.86
N PRO A 193 16.89 -8.68 -24.62
CA PRO A 193 16.83 -8.93 -26.07
C PRO A 193 17.95 -8.27 -26.89
N GLN A 194 18.27 -7.01 -26.59
CA GLN A 194 19.28 -6.23 -27.32
C GLN A 194 20.71 -6.74 -27.14
N ASN A 195 20.93 -7.61 -26.16
CA ASN A 195 22.22 -8.20 -25.84
C ASN A 195 22.36 -9.65 -26.34
N GLN A 196 21.37 -10.16 -27.09
CA GLN A 196 21.40 -11.50 -27.67
C GLN A 196 22.19 -11.55 -28.99
N SER A 197 22.52 -12.76 -29.44
CA SER A 197 23.14 -13.00 -30.75
C SER A 197 22.32 -14.01 -31.56
N PRO A 198 21.66 -13.59 -32.66
CA PRO A 198 21.58 -12.22 -33.17
C PRO A 198 20.78 -11.28 -32.23
N LYS A 199 21.12 -9.99 -32.24
CA LYS A 199 20.45 -8.97 -31.42
C LYS A 199 18.96 -8.91 -31.72
N GLN A 200 18.15 -8.82 -30.66
CA GLN A 200 16.71 -8.68 -30.75
C GLN A 200 16.27 -7.30 -30.26
N THR A 201 15.09 -6.86 -30.67
CA THR A 201 14.53 -5.57 -30.22
C THR A 201 14.11 -5.67 -28.75
N ASN A 202 14.54 -4.73 -27.92
CA ASN A 202 14.00 -4.56 -26.56
C ASN A 202 12.86 -3.53 -26.60
N PRO A 203 11.59 -3.94 -26.37
CA PRO A 203 10.46 -3.02 -26.43
C PRO A 203 10.51 -1.88 -25.39
N CYS A 204 11.19 -2.06 -24.26
CA CYS A 204 11.37 -0.97 -23.29
C CYS A 204 12.12 0.22 -23.91
N LEU A 205 13.06 -0.07 -24.82
CA LEU A 205 13.88 0.94 -25.50
C LEU A 205 13.17 1.61 -26.69
N THR A 206 12.03 1.07 -27.13
CA THR A 206 11.24 1.68 -28.21
C THR A 206 10.24 2.72 -27.72
N ASN A 207 9.99 2.79 -26.41
CA ASN A 207 9.11 3.80 -25.82
C ASN A 207 9.76 5.19 -25.85
N ASN A 208 8.94 6.25 -25.80
CA ASN A 208 9.41 7.63 -25.75
C ASN A 208 8.78 8.42 -24.57
N PRO A 209 9.56 8.74 -23.51
CA PRO A 209 10.96 8.37 -23.32
C PRO A 209 11.15 6.85 -23.11
N PRO A 210 12.35 6.31 -23.35
CA PRO A 210 12.64 4.89 -23.09
C PRO A 210 12.42 4.52 -21.62
N TYR A 211 11.86 3.32 -21.38
CA TYR A 211 11.77 2.74 -20.05
C TYR A 211 13.08 2.03 -19.67
N ASN A 212 13.18 1.59 -18.41
CA ASN A 212 14.30 0.79 -17.94
C ASN A 212 14.41 -0.49 -18.79
N PRO A 213 15.56 -0.77 -19.46
CA PRO A 213 15.70 -1.96 -20.29
C PRO A 213 15.59 -3.29 -19.52
N ALA A 214 15.83 -3.28 -18.20
CA ALA A 214 15.67 -4.46 -17.35
C ALA A 214 14.20 -4.81 -17.08
N SER A 215 13.25 -3.93 -17.39
CA SER A 215 11.82 -4.18 -17.28
C SER A 215 11.27 -5.10 -18.38
N VAL A 216 12.09 -5.59 -19.30
CA VAL A 216 11.67 -6.48 -20.40
C VAL A 216 11.50 -7.92 -19.94
N LYS A 217 10.72 -8.73 -20.67
CA LYS A 217 10.72 -10.20 -20.51
C LYS A 217 12.14 -10.76 -20.72
N PRO A 218 12.63 -11.69 -19.86
CA PRO A 218 13.91 -12.35 -20.07
C PRO A 218 13.97 -13.09 -21.41
N MET A 219 15.08 -12.93 -22.14
CA MET A 219 15.37 -13.58 -23.41
C MET A 219 16.83 -14.07 -23.42
N TYR A 220 17.04 -15.33 -23.80
CA TYR A 220 18.38 -15.89 -23.96
C TYR A 220 18.42 -16.84 -25.15
N LEU A 221 19.14 -16.48 -26.20
CA LEU A 221 19.19 -17.28 -27.41
C LEU A 221 20.29 -18.34 -27.31
N VAL A 222 19.89 -19.61 -27.29
CA VAL A 222 20.80 -20.76 -27.40
C VAL A 222 20.44 -21.52 -28.67
N ASN A 223 21.38 -21.57 -29.63
CA ASN A 223 21.17 -22.18 -30.94
C ASN A 223 19.92 -21.67 -31.68
N GLY A 224 19.62 -20.37 -31.54
CA GLY A 224 18.44 -19.73 -32.16
C GLY A 224 17.12 -19.91 -31.40
N HIS A 225 17.11 -20.64 -30.28
CA HIS A 225 15.93 -20.83 -29.45
C HIS A 225 15.98 -19.95 -28.20
N ASP A 226 14.88 -19.26 -27.88
CA ASP A 226 14.73 -18.50 -26.64
C ASP A 226 14.51 -19.44 -25.45
N VAL A 227 15.47 -19.44 -24.53
CA VAL A 227 15.42 -20.14 -23.23
C VAL A 227 15.52 -19.15 -22.06
N GLY A 228 15.27 -17.86 -22.30
CA GLY A 228 15.48 -16.78 -21.34
C GLY A 228 14.63 -16.94 -20.08
N THR A 229 13.36 -17.29 -20.25
CA THR A 229 12.44 -17.50 -19.13
C THR A 229 12.87 -18.68 -18.24
N GLN A 230 13.29 -19.81 -18.83
CA GLN A 230 13.81 -20.96 -18.07
C GLN A 230 15.14 -20.62 -17.39
N THR A 231 15.98 -19.82 -18.04
CA THR A 231 17.25 -19.37 -17.46
C THR A 231 17.01 -18.45 -16.27
N TRP A 232 16.07 -17.51 -16.37
CA TRP A 232 15.66 -16.65 -15.26
C TRP A 232 15.11 -17.46 -14.07
N GLY A 233 14.30 -18.49 -14.33
CA GLY A 233 13.81 -19.39 -13.28
C GLY A 233 14.92 -20.11 -12.51
N LYS A 234 16.02 -20.49 -13.18
CA LYS A 234 17.20 -21.05 -12.51
C LYS A 234 17.90 -20.02 -11.61
N LEU A 235 17.99 -18.77 -12.04
CA LEU A 235 18.55 -17.70 -11.22
C LEU A 235 17.70 -17.46 -9.96
N ALA A 236 16.36 -17.47 -10.09
CA ALA A 236 15.46 -17.36 -8.95
C ALA A 236 15.66 -18.50 -7.93
N ALA A 237 15.85 -19.74 -8.40
CA ALA A 237 16.18 -20.87 -7.54
C ALA A 237 17.56 -20.70 -6.85
N LEU A 238 18.57 -20.12 -7.52
CA LEU A 238 19.85 -19.80 -6.87
C LEU A 238 19.69 -18.77 -5.74
N VAL A 239 18.78 -17.80 -5.88
CA VAL A 239 18.46 -16.87 -4.78
C VAL A 239 17.83 -17.60 -3.60
N VAL A 240 16.91 -18.54 -3.85
CA VAL A 240 16.34 -19.40 -2.80
C VAL A 240 17.46 -20.17 -2.08
N SER A 241 18.32 -20.86 -2.82
CA SER A 241 19.39 -21.65 -2.21
C SER A 241 20.34 -20.83 -1.37
N HIS A 242 20.70 -19.63 -1.84
CA HIS A 242 21.58 -18.74 -1.08
C HIS A 242 20.93 -18.31 0.24
N VAL A 243 19.66 -17.88 0.20
CA VAL A 243 18.94 -17.43 1.40
C VAL A 243 18.70 -18.59 2.37
N ASP A 244 18.34 -19.78 1.89
CA ASP A 244 18.12 -20.96 2.72
C ASP A 244 19.40 -21.34 3.49
N HIS A 245 20.58 -21.23 2.85
CA HIS A 245 21.86 -21.55 3.49
C HIS A 245 22.41 -20.43 4.38
N GLN A 246 22.31 -19.16 3.96
CA GLN A 246 22.87 -18.03 4.72
C GLN A 246 21.94 -17.53 5.83
N PHE A 247 20.63 -17.68 5.67
CA PHE A 247 19.61 -17.21 6.59
C PHE A 247 18.55 -18.29 6.90
N PRO A 248 18.95 -19.48 7.38
CA PRO A 248 18.08 -20.68 7.49
C PRO A 248 16.89 -20.54 8.45
N ARG A 249 16.81 -19.44 9.22
CA ARG A 249 15.69 -19.16 10.14
C ARG A 249 14.65 -18.20 9.55
N LEU A 250 14.92 -17.58 8.41
CA LEU A 250 13.97 -16.67 7.77
C LEU A 250 12.93 -17.48 6.99
N GLN A 251 11.65 -17.23 7.28
CA GLN A 251 10.54 -17.87 6.57
C GLN A 251 10.15 -17.05 5.32
N THR A 252 11.06 -16.90 4.38
CA THR A 252 10.94 -15.90 3.30
C THR A 252 9.69 -16.07 2.42
N LEU A 253 9.02 -14.95 2.15
CA LEU A 253 8.01 -14.84 1.09
C LEU A 253 8.73 -14.40 -0.20
N TYR A 254 8.69 -15.20 -1.25
CA TYR A 254 9.23 -14.82 -2.56
C TYR A 254 8.10 -14.38 -3.46
N GLU A 255 8.19 -13.13 -3.91
CA GLU A 255 7.29 -12.58 -4.90
C GLU A 255 7.97 -12.68 -6.27
N ILE A 256 7.33 -13.35 -7.22
CA ILE A 256 7.84 -13.45 -8.59
C ILE A 256 7.45 -12.17 -9.34
N TRP A 257 8.46 -11.45 -9.82
CA TRP A 257 8.35 -10.16 -10.48
C TRP A 257 7.83 -9.01 -9.59
N ASN A 258 7.68 -7.82 -10.17
CA ASN A 258 7.05 -6.66 -9.53
C ASN A 258 6.28 -5.89 -10.60
N GLN A 259 4.99 -5.62 -10.36
CA GLN A 259 4.16 -4.79 -11.23
C GLN A 259 4.12 -5.21 -12.72
N PRO A 260 3.99 -6.52 -13.07
CA PRO A 260 4.04 -6.98 -14.46
C PRO A 260 2.92 -6.42 -15.34
N ASP A 261 1.87 -5.88 -14.72
CA ASP A 261 0.72 -5.25 -15.36
C ASP A 261 0.88 -3.74 -15.59
N GLY A 262 1.95 -3.13 -15.06
CA GLY A 262 2.27 -1.73 -15.36
C GLY A 262 2.85 -1.58 -16.76
N GLY A 263 2.46 -0.53 -17.49
CA GLY A 263 2.91 -0.29 -18.88
C GLY A 263 4.43 -0.15 -19.05
N GLN A 264 5.15 0.21 -17.98
CA GLN A 264 6.62 0.28 -17.95
C GLN A 264 7.32 -1.04 -17.55
N PHE A 265 6.56 -2.12 -17.31
CA PHE A 265 7.05 -3.44 -16.92
C PHE A 265 6.58 -4.51 -17.88
N LEU A 266 7.39 -5.57 -18.01
CA LEU A 266 7.28 -6.54 -19.10
C LEU A 266 6.97 -5.83 -20.43
N CYS A 267 7.81 -4.84 -20.77
CA CYS A 267 7.46 -3.88 -21.82
C CYS A 267 7.05 -4.60 -23.11
N MET A 268 5.96 -4.12 -23.69
CA MET A 268 5.46 -4.57 -24.98
C MET A 268 5.79 -3.55 -26.07
N PRO A 269 5.78 -3.95 -27.36
CA PRO A 269 5.98 -3.02 -28.46
C PRO A 269 5.04 -1.82 -28.38
N GLN A 270 5.55 -0.63 -28.66
CA GLN A 270 4.73 0.58 -28.63
C GLN A 270 3.57 0.45 -29.64
N GLY A 271 2.34 0.72 -29.18
CA GLY A 271 1.13 0.64 -30.02
C GLY A 271 0.53 -0.76 -30.13
N ASP A 272 1.07 -1.75 -29.42
CA ASP A 272 0.47 -3.07 -29.32
C ASP A 272 -0.93 -3.00 -28.66
N GLN A 273 -1.95 -3.42 -29.41
CA GLN A 273 -3.35 -3.42 -28.98
C GLN A 273 -3.65 -4.52 -27.96
N ASN A 274 -2.80 -5.56 -27.88
CA ASN A 274 -2.94 -6.69 -26.97
C ASN A 274 -1.92 -6.66 -25.82
N ALA A 275 -1.23 -5.52 -25.63
CA ALA A 275 -0.10 -5.41 -24.72
C ALA A 275 -0.38 -5.95 -23.30
N ASP A 276 -1.60 -5.77 -22.78
CA ASP A 276 -1.95 -6.27 -21.44
C ASP A 276 -2.08 -7.79 -21.39
N GLN A 277 -2.72 -8.39 -22.40
CA GLN A 277 -2.86 -9.84 -22.54
C GLN A 277 -1.50 -10.51 -22.80
N ASP A 278 -0.62 -9.86 -23.56
CA ASP A 278 0.74 -10.34 -23.82
C ASP A 278 1.61 -10.24 -22.56
N ARG A 279 1.39 -9.22 -21.71
CA ARG A 279 2.02 -9.11 -20.38
C ARG A 279 1.58 -10.23 -19.45
N VAL A 280 0.29 -10.57 -19.43
CA VAL A 280 -0.22 -11.74 -18.70
C VAL A 280 0.49 -13.01 -19.19
N THR A 281 0.58 -13.21 -20.51
CA THR A 281 1.23 -14.38 -21.10
C THR A 281 2.72 -14.47 -20.74
N ALA A 282 3.45 -13.36 -20.82
CA ALA A 282 4.85 -13.29 -20.44
C ALA A 282 5.07 -13.57 -18.96
N TYR A 283 4.25 -12.98 -18.08
CA TYR A 283 4.32 -13.20 -16.64
C TYR A 283 4.02 -14.66 -16.27
N LYS A 284 2.98 -15.25 -16.87
CA LYS A 284 2.66 -16.67 -16.68
C LYS A 284 3.82 -17.59 -17.03
N ALA A 285 4.51 -17.32 -18.13
CA ALA A 285 5.69 -18.10 -18.53
C ALA A 285 6.83 -17.98 -17.50
N ILE A 286 7.08 -16.78 -16.97
CA ILE A 286 8.08 -16.54 -15.92
C ILE A 286 7.73 -17.31 -14.65
N PHE A 287 6.48 -17.20 -14.19
CA PHE A 287 6.03 -17.88 -12.98
C PHE A 287 6.12 -19.42 -13.12
N ALA A 288 5.60 -19.96 -14.22
CA ALA A 288 5.62 -21.40 -14.49
C ALA A 288 7.04 -21.98 -14.62
N ALA A 289 8.01 -21.17 -15.06
CA ALA A 289 9.41 -21.58 -15.14
C ALA A 289 10.15 -21.49 -13.79
N ALA A 290 9.83 -20.50 -12.96
CA ALA A 290 10.56 -20.22 -11.72
C ALA A 290 10.00 -20.97 -10.51
N ALA A 291 8.69 -20.93 -10.29
CA ALA A 291 8.09 -21.43 -9.05
C ALA A 291 8.36 -22.92 -8.76
N PRO A 292 8.30 -23.85 -9.75
CA PRO A 292 8.65 -25.24 -9.52
C PRO A 292 10.13 -25.44 -9.14
N LEU A 293 11.04 -24.71 -9.79
CA LEU A 293 12.48 -24.79 -9.53
C LEU A 293 12.82 -24.24 -8.15
N MET A 294 12.23 -23.12 -7.76
CA MET A 294 12.36 -22.55 -6.42
C MET A 294 11.88 -23.52 -5.35
N ARG A 295 10.70 -24.14 -5.55
CA ARG A 295 10.17 -25.15 -4.61
C ARG A 295 11.06 -26.37 -4.50
N GLN A 296 11.54 -26.88 -5.64
CA GLN A 296 12.45 -28.02 -5.69
C GLN A 296 13.75 -27.72 -4.96
N GLN A 297 14.31 -26.52 -5.16
CA GLN A 297 15.53 -26.08 -4.48
C GLN A 297 15.33 -26.03 -2.96
N ALA A 298 14.29 -25.34 -2.49
CA ALA A 298 13.99 -25.26 -1.05
C ALA A 298 13.81 -26.64 -0.42
N ASN A 299 13.11 -27.55 -1.11
CA ASN A 299 12.96 -28.93 -0.65
C ASN A 299 14.31 -29.68 -0.58
N GLY A 300 15.21 -29.45 -1.55
CA GLY A 300 16.57 -30.00 -1.54
C GLY A 300 17.42 -29.46 -0.40
N ASP A 301 17.20 -28.20 -0.02
CA ASP A 301 17.89 -27.52 1.08
C ASP A 301 17.24 -27.80 2.46
N GLY A 302 16.12 -28.55 2.49
CA GLY A 302 15.37 -28.84 3.71
C GLY A 302 14.60 -27.64 4.28
N ALA A 303 14.40 -26.61 3.46
CA ALA A 303 13.70 -25.38 3.79
C ALA A 303 12.23 -25.41 3.36
N GLN A 304 11.45 -24.45 3.86
CA GLN A 304 10.08 -24.19 3.43
C GLN A 304 9.98 -22.72 3.04
N ILE A 305 9.61 -22.48 1.78
CA ILE A 305 9.42 -21.14 1.24
C ILE A 305 7.96 -20.92 0.89
N LYS A 306 7.55 -19.65 0.81
CA LYS A 306 6.28 -19.26 0.21
C LYS A 306 6.53 -18.51 -1.08
N ILE A 307 5.80 -18.83 -2.13
CA ILE A 307 5.90 -18.21 -3.45
C ILE A 307 4.58 -17.54 -3.79
N GLY A 308 4.63 -16.32 -4.30
CA GLY A 308 3.45 -15.56 -4.64
C GLY A 308 3.74 -14.44 -5.62
N GLY A 309 2.82 -13.48 -5.67
CA GLY A 309 2.80 -12.40 -6.64
C GLY A 309 1.38 -12.04 -7.04
N PRO A 310 1.20 -11.26 -8.11
CA PRO A 310 2.23 -10.69 -8.98
C PRO A 310 2.67 -9.27 -8.60
N ALA A 311 2.27 -8.73 -7.44
CA ALA A 311 2.41 -7.30 -7.14
C ALA A 311 1.76 -6.40 -8.19
N LEU A 312 0.47 -6.65 -8.52
CA LEU A 312 -0.25 -5.85 -9.54
C LEU A 312 -0.24 -4.36 -9.17
N VAL A 313 -0.01 -3.47 -10.14
CA VAL A 313 -0.15 -2.02 -9.96
C VAL A 313 -1.58 -1.63 -9.61
N TYR A 314 -2.55 -2.26 -10.26
CA TYR A 314 -3.97 -2.03 -10.04
C TYR A 314 -4.73 -3.35 -10.04
N ALA A 315 -5.51 -3.63 -9.00
CA ALA A 315 -6.24 -4.89 -8.85
C ALA A 315 -7.75 -4.64 -8.76
N LEU A 316 -8.35 -4.14 -9.85
CA LEU A 316 -9.76 -3.73 -9.90
C LEU A 316 -10.48 -4.26 -11.15
N GLN A 317 -11.77 -4.56 -11.01
CA GLN A 317 -12.71 -4.79 -12.12
C GLN A 317 -12.22 -5.81 -13.17
N ASN A 318 -12.33 -5.47 -14.47
CA ASN A 318 -11.95 -6.37 -15.57
C ASN A 318 -10.47 -6.73 -15.55
N HIS A 319 -9.62 -5.83 -15.07
CA HIS A 319 -8.18 -6.07 -14.97
C HIS A 319 -7.84 -7.11 -13.91
N LEU A 320 -8.50 -7.04 -12.74
CA LEU A 320 -8.43 -8.09 -11.73
C LEU A 320 -8.85 -9.44 -12.32
N THR A 321 -9.98 -9.47 -13.03
CA THR A 321 -10.49 -10.70 -13.64
C THR A 321 -9.48 -11.28 -14.63
N MET A 322 -8.88 -10.43 -15.48
CA MET A 322 -7.89 -10.85 -16.46
C MET A 322 -6.65 -11.45 -15.80
N TRP A 323 -6.04 -10.75 -14.84
CA TRP A 323 -4.80 -11.18 -14.22
C TRP A 323 -5.00 -12.32 -13.22
N PHE A 324 -5.87 -12.17 -12.23
CA PHE A 324 -6.01 -13.18 -11.18
C PHE A 324 -6.69 -14.44 -11.70
N SER A 325 -7.74 -14.35 -12.51
CA SER A 325 -8.35 -15.59 -13.03
C SER A 325 -7.38 -16.37 -13.93
N SER A 326 -6.53 -15.68 -14.70
CA SER A 326 -5.52 -16.33 -15.55
C SER A 326 -4.42 -17.03 -14.77
N LEU A 327 -4.08 -16.54 -13.58
CA LEU A 327 -3.05 -17.13 -12.71
C LEU A 327 -3.62 -18.25 -11.84
N LEU A 328 -4.73 -17.95 -11.16
CA LEU A 328 -5.32 -18.83 -10.14
C LEU A 328 -6.03 -20.05 -10.73
N ASN A 329 -6.24 -20.10 -12.04
CA ASN A 329 -6.84 -21.25 -12.73
C ASN A 329 -5.87 -22.01 -13.66
N ASP A 330 -4.63 -21.54 -13.82
CA ASP A 330 -3.65 -22.20 -14.69
C ASP A 330 -2.92 -23.34 -13.95
N PRO A 331 -3.01 -24.60 -14.41
CA PRO A 331 -2.38 -25.75 -13.75
C PRO A 331 -0.86 -25.74 -13.71
N ALA A 332 -0.19 -24.91 -14.52
CA ALA A 332 1.25 -24.72 -14.44
C ALA A 332 1.65 -23.73 -13.33
N ILE A 333 0.69 -22.99 -12.75
CA ILE A 333 0.92 -21.86 -11.84
C ILE A 333 0.24 -22.07 -10.49
N TYR A 334 -1.08 -22.30 -10.48
CA TYR A 334 -1.85 -22.33 -9.23
C TYR A 334 -1.30 -23.30 -8.18
N PRO A 335 -0.71 -24.48 -8.50
CA PRO A 335 -0.16 -25.37 -7.48
C PRO A 335 0.98 -24.77 -6.65
N TYR A 336 1.59 -23.69 -7.14
CA TYR A 336 2.76 -23.06 -6.52
C TYR A 336 2.46 -21.68 -5.90
N ILE A 337 1.20 -21.20 -5.94
CA ILE A 337 0.80 -19.93 -5.33
C ILE A 337 0.45 -20.17 -3.86
N ASP A 338 1.28 -19.64 -2.96
CA ASP A 338 1.06 -19.64 -1.51
C ASP A 338 0.45 -18.33 -1.00
N PHE A 339 0.60 -17.23 -1.74
CA PHE A 339 0.01 -15.93 -1.41
C PHE A 339 -0.20 -15.08 -2.67
N ILE A 340 -1.07 -14.08 -2.56
CA ILE A 340 -1.29 -13.07 -3.58
C ILE A 340 -0.87 -11.70 -3.07
N SER A 341 -0.32 -10.87 -3.95
CA SER A 341 0.11 -9.51 -3.64
C SER A 341 -0.34 -8.51 -4.70
N TYR A 342 -0.60 -7.28 -4.27
CA TYR A 342 -0.97 -6.18 -5.15
C TYR A 342 -0.73 -4.83 -4.47
N HIS A 343 -0.66 -3.80 -5.30
CA HIS A 343 -0.37 -2.44 -4.87
C HIS A 343 -1.62 -1.61 -4.77
N ARG A 344 -1.56 -0.58 -3.92
CA ARG A 344 -2.64 0.39 -3.82
C ARG A 344 -2.15 1.80 -3.59
N TYR A 345 -2.30 2.60 -4.63
CA TYR A 345 -2.12 4.04 -4.57
C TYR A 345 -3.45 4.76 -4.77
N LEU A 346 -3.73 5.71 -3.88
CA LEU A 346 -4.88 6.60 -4.02
C LEU A 346 -4.41 8.05 -4.08
N TYR A 347 -5.03 8.79 -4.98
CA TYR A 347 -4.72 10.18 -5.25
C TYR A 347 -5.97 11.02 -5.07
N GLY A 348 -5.78 12.28 -4.68
CA GLY A 348 -6.84 13.28 -4.62
C GLY A 348 -6.23 14.66 -4.79
N SER A 349 -6.96 15.61 -5.39
CA SER A 349 -6.49 16.99 -5.51
C SER A 349 -6.73 17.80 -4.22
N ASN A 350 -7.44 17.22 -3.27
CA ASN A 350 -7.72 17.76 -1.93
C ASN A 350 -7.95 16.59 -0.95
N PHE A 351 -7.96 16.89 0.35
CA PHE A 351 -8.17 15.86 1.37
C PHE A 351 -9.65 15.40 1.46
N ASN A 352 -10.57 16.31 1.79
CA ASN A 352 -11.97 15.96 2.07
C ASN A 352 -12.99 17.08 1.71
N SER A 353 -12.82 17.78 0.59
CA SER A 353 -13.78 18.82 0.16
C SER A 353 -15.00 18.28 -0.60
N GLY A 354 -15.26 16.96 -0.55
CA GLY A 354 -16.33 16.28 -1.26
C GLY A 354 -16.05 16.01 -2.76
N GLY A 355 -16.78 15.04 -3.32
CA GLY A 355 -16.72 14.62 -4.74
C GLY A 355 -15.49 13.79 -5.14
N ASP A 356 -15.47 13.36 -6.40
CA ASP A 356 -14.51 12.41 -7.03
C ASP A 356 -13.06 12.93 -7.12
N LYS A 357 -12.79 14.11 -6.56
CA LYS A 357 -11.46 14.73 -6.49
C LYS A 357 -10.87 14.70 -5.08
N SER A 358 -11.65 14.31 -4.08
CA SER A 358 -11.19 14.22 -2.69
C SER A 358 -10.53 12.87 -2.41
N LEU A 359 -9.42 12.88 -1.67
CA LEU A 359 -8.72 11.64 -1.28
C LEU A 359 -9.62 10.75 -0.42
N VAL A 360 -10.34 11.33 0.54
CA VAL A 360 -11.29 10.59 1.39
C VAL A 360 -12.43 10.01 0.55
N GLY A 361 -12.99 10.79 -0.40
CA GLY A 361 -14.02 10.29 -1.31
C GLY A 361 -13.53 9.11 -2.15
N ASN A 362 -12.33 9.19 -2.71
CA ASN A 362 -11.74 8.11 -3.50
C ASN A 362 -11.42 6.87 -2.65
N ALA A 363 -11.06 7.05 -1.39
CA ALA A 363 -10.84 5.93 -0.46
C ALA A 363 -12.14 5.21 -0.08
N GLN A 364 -13.22 5.98 0.05
CA GLN A 364 -14.54 5.51 0.48
C GLN A 364 -15.47 5.16 -0.69
N ASP A 365 -14.99 5.22 -1.93
CA ASP A 365 -15.80 4.89 -3.11
C ASP A 365 -16.31 3.42 -3.00
N PRO A 366 -17.61 3.18 -3.15
CA PRO A 366 -18.20 1.85 -2.92
C PRO A 366 -17.83 0.81 -3.99
N LEU A 367 -17.25 1.23 -5.12
CA LEU A 367 -16.84 0.37 -6.22
C LEU A 367 -15.33 0.31 -6.38
N LEU A 368 -14.65 1.44 -6.18
CA LEU A 368 -13.24 1.65 -6.47
C LEU A 368 -12.39 2.00 -5.24
N GLY A 369 -13.00 2.14 -4.06
CA GLY A 369 -12.33 2.50 -2.81
C GLY A 369 -11.46 1.41 -2.21
N VAL A 370 -10.89 1.67 -1.04
CA VAL A 370 -9.96 0.75 -0.35
C VAL A 370 -10.66 -0.56 -0.01
N ALA A 371 -11.80 -0.47 0.68
CA ALA A 371 -12.58 -1.64 1.08
C ALA A 371 -13.09 -2.43 -0.12
N SER A 372 -13.73 -1.76 -1.09
CA SER A 372 -14.32 -2.43 -2.26
C SER A 372 -13.27 -3.10 -3.15
N GLN A 373 -12.07 -2.53 -3.26
CA GLN A 373 -10.97 -3.18 -3.98
C GLN A 373 -10.54 -4.45 -3.27
N TYR A 374 -10.33 -4.40 -1.96
CA TYR A 374 -9.88 -5.55 -1.20
C TYR A 374 -10.92 -6.67 -1.20
N GLU A 375 -12.21 -6.35 -1.12
CA GLU A 375 -13.30 -7.33 -1.21
C GLU A 375 -13.34 -8.01 -2.59
N GLN A 376 -13.16 -7.26 -3.68
CA GLN A 376 -13.02 -7.83 -5.03
C GLN A 376 -11.83 -8.79 -5.11
N VAL A 377 -10.67 -8.35 -4.62
CA VAL A 377 -9.45 -9.17 -4.55
C VAL A 377 -9.68 -10.43 -3.73
N SER A 378 -10.21 -10.32 -2.51
CA SER A 378 -10.52 -11.47 -1.64
C SER A 378 -11.46 -12.45 -2.32
N ARG A 379 -12.53 -11.96 -2.97
CA ARG A 379 -13.46 -12.81 -3.70
C ARG A 379 -12.78 -13.55 -4.85
N ALA A 380 -11.96 -12.87 -5.65
CA ALA A 380 -11.26 -13.48 -6.78
C ALA A 380 -10.22 -14.51 -6.31
N VAL A 381 -9.41 -14.16 -5.30
CA VAL A 381 -8.38 -15.03 -4.74
C VAL A 381 -9.00 -16.29 -4.15
N HIS A 382 -10.03 -16.14 -3.32
CA HIS A 382 -10.62 -17.28 -2.62
C HIS A 382 -11.56 -18.13 -3.48
N ALA A 383 -11.81 -17.73 -4.74
CA ALA A 383 -12.48 -18.53 -5.76
C ALA A 383 -11.51 -19.28 -6.70
N GLY A 384 -10.20 -19.10 -6.52
CA GLY A 384 -9.16 -19.74 -7.32
C GLY A 384 -8.97 -21.24 -7.04
N LYS A 385 -8.03 -21.87 -7.75
CA LYS A 385 -7.69 -23.30 -7.64
C LYS A 385 -6.37 -23.58 -6.93
N GLN A 386 -5.68 -22.53 -6.48
CA GLN A 386 -4.43 -22.68 -5.72
C GLN A 386 -4.66 -23.47 -4.43
N PRO A 387 -3.63 -24.16 -3.89
CA PRO A 387 -3.71 -24.85 -2.61
C PRO A 387 -4.26 -23.92 -1.54
N ASN A 388 -5.22 -24.43 -0.76
CA ASN A 388 -5.87 -23.69 0.32
C ASN A 388 -6.50 -22.37 -0.14
N ALA A 389 -7.15 -22.35 -1.32
CA ALA A 389 -7.78 -21.14 -1.88
C ALA A 389 -8.62 -20.36 -0.86
N ALA A 390 -9.37 -21.03 0.01
CA ALA A 390 -10.19 -20.38 1.04
C ALA A 390 -9.40 -19.57 2.10
N THR A 391 -8.11 -19.84 2.26
CA THR A 391 -7.24 -19.22 3.27
C THR A 391 -5.95 -18.64 2.67
N THR A 392 -5.88 -18.48 1.34
CA THR A 392 -4.71 -17.88 0.68
C THR A 392 -4.48 -16.46 1.24
N PRO A 393 -3.32 -16.18 1.86
CA PRO A 393 -2.93 -14.86 2.31
C PRO A 393 -2.90 -13.84 1.18
N ILE A 394 -3.40 -12.63 1.45
CA ILE A 394 -3.38 -11.50 0.53
C ILE A 394 -2.56 -10.39 1.17
N TYR A 395 -1.54 -9.91 0.47
CA TYR A 395 -0.67 -8.82 0.91
C TYR A 395 -0.95 -7.57 0.09
N LEU A 396 -1.00 -6.42 0.75
CA LEU A 396 -0.80 -5.14 0.09
C LEU A 396 0.66 -4.78 0.31
N ASP A 397 1.50 -5.27 -0.58
CA ASP A 397 2.96 -5.25 -0.44
C ASP A 397 3.57 -3.89 -0.87
N GLU A 398 2.76 -3.01 -1.47
CA GLU A 398 3.09 -1.61 -1.70
C GLU A 398 1.82 -0.76 -1.63
N TYR A 399 1.74 0.18 -0.68
CA TYR A 399 0.64 1.13 -0.69
C TYR A 399 1.02 2.53 -0.22
N ASN A 400 0.29 3.52 -0.73
CA ASN A 400 0.36 4.89 -0.25
C ASN A 400 -0.88 5.71 -0.63
N MET A 401 -1.37 6.55 0.27
CA MET A 401 -2.45 7.51 0.02
C MET A 401 -1.99 8.98 0.11
N ASN A 402 -0.70 9.20 0.33
CA ASN A 402 -0.12 10.49 0.68
C ASN A 402 0.17 11.38 -0.54
N SER A 403 -0.39 11.03 -1.70
CA SER A 403 -0.08 11.64 -3.00
C SER A 403 -1.17 12.63 -3.44
N CYS A 404 -1.45 13.63 -2.61
CA CYS A 404 -2.14 14.83 -3.09
C CYS A 404 -1.15 15.73 -3.85
N GLU A 405 -1.43 15.98 -5.12
CA GLU A 405 -0.64 16.85 -6.01
C GLU A 405 -0.57 18.32 -5.50
N PRO A 406 0.63 18.91 -5.31
CA PRO A 406 1.87 18.25 -4.90
C PRO A 406 2.22 18.43 -3.41
N ASN A 407 1.53 19.29 -2.65
CA ASN A 407 2.00 19.71 -1.30
C ASN A 407 0.92 19.82 -0.20
N VAL A 408 -0.34 19.43 -0.44
CA VAL A 408 -1.40 19.73 0.55
C VAL A 408 -1.45 18.71 1.68
N CYS A 409 -1.11 17.44 1.40
CA CYS A 409 -1.22 16.36 2.40
C CYS A 409 0.04 15.49 2.50
N ARG A 410 0.96 15.56 1.52
CA ARG A 410 2.14 14.70 1.49
C ARG A 410 3.07 15.03 2.65
N ASN A 411 3.34 14.01 3.46
CA ASN A 411 4.12 14.12 4.68
C ASN A 411 3.61 15.22 5.62
N ASP A 412 2.33 15.59 5.51
CA ASP A 412 1.72 16.59 6.37
C ASP A 412 1.57 16.02 7.79
N PRO A 413 2.02 16.75 8.84
CA PRO A 413 1.92 16.28 10.23
C PRO A 413 0.50 15.95 10.70
N THR A 414 -0.52 16.54 10.09
CA THR A 414 -1.93 16.32 10.43
C THR A 414 -2.55 15.20 9.58
N LEU A 415 -2.38 15.28 8.25
CA LEU A 415 -3.12 14.44 7.32
C LEU A 415 -2.45 13.10 7.00
N ALA A 416 -1.12 13.01 7.06
CA ALA A 416 -0.42 11.78 6.71
C ALA A 416 -0.66 10.60 7.68
N PRO A 417 -0.74 10.80 9.03
CA PRO A 417 -1.20 9.74 9.94
C PRO A 417 -2.66 9.37 9.68
N LEU A 418 -3.50 10.36 9.42
CA LEU A 418 -4.94 10.19 9.19
C LEU A 418 -5.24 9.33 7.96
N ASN A 419 -4.48 9.52 6.88
CA ASN A 419 -4.54 8.70 5.67
C ASN A 419 -4.27 7.22 5.94
N ASN A 420 -3.23 6.93 6.74
CA ASN A 420 -2.91 5.55 7.11
C ASN A 420 -3.98 4.96 8.04
N GLY A 421 -4.51 5.76 8.98
CA GLY A 421 -5.64 5.37 9.82
C GLY A 421 -6.88 5.02 9.00
N LEU A 422 -7.25 5.85 8.03
CA LEU A 422 -8.38 5.62 7.11
C LEU A 422 -8.21 4.29 6.36
N PHE A 423 -7.06 4.09 5.73
CA PHE A 423 -6.74 2.87 4.99
C PHE A 423 -6.89 1.61 5.84
N MET A 424 -6.39 1.64 7.07
CA MET A 424 -6.43 0.48 7.96
C MET A 424 -7.82 0.23 8.55
N VAL A 425 -8.58 1.28 8.87
CA VAL A 425 -9.98 1.15 9.29
C VAL A 425 -10.80 0.48 8.19
N ASP A 426 -10.64 0.91 6.94
CA ASP A 426 -11.35 0.30 5.81
C ASP A 426 -11.03 -1.19 5.69
N LEU A 427 -9.74 -1.54 5.65
CA LEU A 427 -9.31 -2.93 5.47
C LEU A 427 -9.74 -3.84 6.62
N LEU A 428 -9.68 -3.37 7.87
CA LEU A 428 -10.13 -4.16 9.01
C LEU A 428 -11.64 -4.40 8.98
N ASN A 429 -12.42 -3.45 8.47
CA ASN A 429 -13.88 -3.58 8.39
C ASN A 429 -14.35 -4.50 7.27
N THR A 430 -13.56 -4.73 6.21
CA THR A 430 -13.97 -5.55 5.05
C THR A 430 -14.43 -6.96 5.40
N VAL A 431 -14.04 -7.54 6.53
CA VAL A 431 -14.48 -8.89 6.94
C VAL A 431 -15.90 -8.92 7.51
N ASN A 432 -16.42 -7.77 7.94
CA ASN A 432 -17.76 -7.65 8.50
C ASN A 432 -18.67 -6.81 7.60
N ASP A 433 -18.10 -6.02 6.69
CA ASP A 433 -18.84 -5.10 5.83
C ASP A 433 -19.50 -5.84 4.65
N THR A 434 -20.78 -5.61 4.44
CA THR A 434 -21.54 -6.13 3.30
C THR A 434 -22.18 -5.00 2.49
N ARG A 435 -21.73 -3.75 2.67
CA ARG A 435 -22.29 -2.58 1.98
C ARG A 435 -21.89 -2.50 0.52
N SER A 436 -20.75 -3.08 0.14
CA SER A 436 -20.38 -3.18 -1.27
C SER A 436 -21.15 -4.31 -1.97
N SER A 437 -21.18 -4.26 -3.30
CA SER A 437 -21.75 -5.33 -4.13
C SER A 437 -20.88 -6.61 -4.17
N TYR A 438 -19.70 -6.59 -3.55
CA TYR A 438 -18.74 -7.70 -3.58
C TYR A 438 -18.87 -8.63 -2.37
N GLY A 439 -19.51 -8.15 -1.29
CA GLY A 439 -19.68 -8.88 -0.03
C GLY A 439 -18.44 -8.83 0.85
N ALA A 440 -18.56 -9.37 2.07
CA ALA A 440 -17.48 -9.39 3.03
C ALA A 440 -16.27 -10.21 2.53
N SER A 441 -15.08 -9.69 2.76
CA SER A 441 -13.83 -10.42 2.57
C SER A 441 -13.74 -11.61 3.53
N ARG A 442 -13.05 -12.68 3.14
CA ARG A 442 -12.93 -13.85 4.04
C ARG A 442 -11.96 -13.64 5.19
N ALA A 443 -10.97 -12.77 5.00
CA ALA A 443 -9.93 -12.49 5.98
C ALA A 443 -9.38 -11.08 5.74
N VAL A 444 -8.88 -10.45 6.80
CA VAL A 444 -8.10 -9.21 6.68
C VAL A 444 -6.79 -9.47 5.92
N PRO A 445 -6.15 -8.42 5.37
CA PRO A 445 -4.85 -8.56 4.73
C PRO A 445 -3.84 -9.28 5.64
N ALA A 446 -3.00 -10.12 5.06
CA ALA A 446 -1.94 -10.81 5.80
C ALA A 446 -0.77 -9.89 6.17
N GLY A 447 -0.65 -8.78 5.45
CA GLY A 447 0.33 -7.74 5.69
C GLY A 447 0.13 -6.52 4.80
N LEU A 448 0.45 -5.36 5.35
CA LEU A 448 0.41 -4.05 4.71
C LEU A 448 1.81 -3.45 4.75
N ALA A 449 2.42 -3.25 3.60
CA ALA A 449 3.74 -2.64 3.50
C ALA A 449 3.62 -1.21 2.96
N PHE A 450 3.82 -0.24 3.85
CA PHE A 450 3.88 1.17 3.48
C PHE A 450 5.04 1.43 2.53
N TYR A 451 4.78 2.10 1.40
CA TYR A 451 5.85 2.53 0.51
C TYR A 451 6.27 3.98 0.84
N SER A 452 7.48 4.27 1.31
CA SER A 452 8.65 3.39 1.40
C SER A 452 9.52 3.67 2.63
N TRP A 453 10.66 2.97 2.79
CA TRP A 453 11.61 3.20 3.87
C TRP A 453 12.22 4.61 3.79
N ASN A 454 12.89 4.94 2.68
CA ASN A 454 13.44 6.28 2.43
C ASN A 454 13.74 6.50 0.92
N ILE A 455 12.96 7.38 0.27
CA ILE A 455 13.19 7.79 -1.13
C ILE A 455 13.19 9.32 -1.23
N PRO A 456 14.37 9.98 -1.12
CA PRO A 456 14.48 11.43 -1.12
C PRO A 456 13.87 12.09 -2.38
N GLN A 457 14.15 11.56 -3.57
CA GLN A 457 13.62 12.14 -4.82
C GLN A 457 12.15 11.79 -5.09
N GLY A 458 11.61 10.78 -4.40
CA GLY A 458 10.20 10.38 -4.50
C GLY A 458 9.31 11.09 -3.48
N ASN A 459 9.89 11.73 -2.46
CA ASN A 459 9.22 12.30 -1.30
C ASN A 459 8.30 11.29 -0.56
N LEU A 460 8.59 9.99 -0.64
CA LEU A 460 7.88 8.93 0.07
C LEU A 460 8.83 8.25 1.04
N CYS A 461 8.53 8.32 2.34
CA CYS A 461 9.35 7.71 3.37
C CYS A 461 8.61 7.51 4.68
N MET A 462 8.96 6.44 5.38
CA MET A 462 8.65 6.22 6.79
C MET A 462 9.67 6.94 7.68
N PHE A 463 10.92 7.05 7.22
CA PHE A 463 12.02 7.69 7.94
C PHE A 463 12.85 8.59 7.01
N GLY A 464 13.33 9.72 7.55
CA GLY A 464 14.09 10.70 6.78
C GLY A 464 14.65 11.81 7.67
N VAL A 465 15.36 12.75 7.06
CA VAL A 465 15.68 14.04 7.70
C VAL A 465 14.47 14.94 7.60
N VAL A 466 13.91 15.27 8.76
CA VAL A 466 12.73 16.12 8.85
C VAL A 466 13.15 17.58 8.89
N ASP A 467 12.74 18.34 7.89
CA ASP A 467 12.94 19.77 7.76
C ASP A 467 11.70 20.44 7.14
N SER A 468 11.78 21.75 6.85
CA SER A 468 10.66 22.48 6.24
C SER A 468 10.27 22.01 4.83
N LYS A 469 11.11 21.21 4.16
CA LYS A 469 10.84 20.69 2.81
C LYS A 469 10.07 19.38 2.85
N MET A 470 10.20 18.61 3.93
CA MET A 470 9.55 17.30 4.09
C MET A 470 9.81 16.36 2.89
N ASP A 471 11.03 16.42 2.34
CA ASP A 471 11.45 15.79 1.08
C ASP A 471 12.13 14.43 1.27
N CYS A 472 11.91 13.78 2.42
CA CYS A 472 12.53 12.50 2.76
C CYS A 472 14.07 12.54 2.69
N GLY A 473 14.69 13.66 3.08
CA GLY A 473 16.13 13.88 3.01
C GLY A 473 16.98 12.76 3.63
N THR A 474 18.20 12.61 3.10
CA THR A 474 19.18 11.63 3.62
C THR A 474 19.89 12.17 4.87
N PRO A 475 20.50 11.30 5.72
CA PRO A 475 21.16 11.70 6.98
C PRO A 475 22.26 12.78 6.87
N LYS A 476 22.72 13.13 5.66
CA LYS A 476 23.78 14.12 5.42
C LYS A 476 23.40 15.57 5.77
N GLY A 477 22.16 15.83 6.18
CA GLY A 477 21.64 17.20 6.43
C GLY A 477 20.93 17.41 7.77
N GLY A 478 20.83 16.41 8.65
CA GLY A 478 20.11 16.57 9.92
C GLY A 478 19.81 15.25 10.63
N THR A 479 18.99 15.34 11.69
CA THR A 479 18.56 14.17 12.47
C THR A 479 17.62 13.31 11.64
N PHE A 480 18.02 12.07 11.40
CA PHE A 480 17.20 11.08 10.73
C PHE A 480 16.19 10.49 11.74
N GLN A 481 14.90 10.68 11.48
CA GLN A 481 13.83 10.38 12.44
C GLN A 481 12.53 9.96 11.73
N PRO A 482 11.50 9.51 12.48
CA PRO A 482 10.24 9.11 11.87
C PRO A 482 9.49 10.27 11.21
N TYR A 483 8.92 9.99 10.04
CA TYR A 483 8.02 10.89 9.32
C TYR A 483 6.59 10.77 9.84
N PRO A 484 5.70 11.76 9.58
CA PRO A 484 4.34 11.76 10.14
C PRO A 484 3.56 10.45 9.99
N SER A 485 3.64 9.76 8.85
CA SER A 485 2.96 8.49 8.63
C SER A 485 3.30 7.43 9.69
N TYR A 486 4.52 7.42 10.22
CA TYR A 486 4.97 6.48 11.26
C TYR A 486 4.06 6.48 12.49
N TYR A 487 3.54 7.63 12.89
CA TYR A 487 2.79 7.73 14.15
C TYR A 487 1.43 7.04 14.11
N ALA A 488 0.88 6.75 12.92
CA ALA A 488 -0.26 5.85 12.79
C ALA A 488 0.12 4.40 13.12
N TYR A 489 1.26 3.93 12.64
CA TYR A 489 1.80 2.60 12.95
C TYR A 489 2.20 2.51 14.41
N GLN A 490 2.80 3.56 14.97
CA GLN A 490 3.14 3.59 16.38
C GLN A 490 1.90 3.46 17.26
N LEU A 491 0.83 4.19 16.96
CA LEU A 491 -0.45 4.06 17.67
C LEU A 491 -1.01 2.63 17.56
N LEU A 492 -1.01 2.05 16.36
CA LEU A 492 -1.66 0.76 16.11
C LEU A 492 -0.84 -0.43 16.60
N GLY A 493 0.44 -0.50 16.27
CA GLY A 493 1.31 -1.64 16.55
C GLY A 493 2.16 -1.51 17.80
N GLY A 494 2.32 -0.32 18.37
CA GLY A 494 3.16 -0.14 19.55
C GLY A 494 2.59 -0.85 20.78
N ALA A 495 3.44 -1.57 21.50
CA ALA A 495 3.06 -2.32 22.71
C ALA A 495 2.54 -1.43 23.85
N ASN A 496 2.91 -0.14 23.85
CA ASN A 496 2.42 0.85 24.81
C ASN A 496 1.06 1.46 24.40
N TYR A 497 0.49 1.04 23.26
CA TYR A 497 -0.72 1.61 22.67
C TYR A 497 -1.75 0.53 22.34
N LEU A 498 -2.06 0.29 21.06
CA LEU A 498 -3.12 -0.63 20.66
C LEU A 498 -2.62 -2.06 20.37
N ASN A 499 -1.30 -2.22 20.15
CA ASN A 499 -0.60 -3.49 19.99
C ASN A 499 -1.28 -4.49 19.03
N ILE A 500 -1.76 -4.02 17.88
CA ILE A 500 -2.52 -4.82 16.91
C ILE A 500 -1.75 -6.04 16.39
N THR A 501 -0.41 -6.01 16.43
CA THR A 501 0.46 -7.08 15.94
C THR A 501 0.78 -8.15 16.99
N ASP A 502 0.23 -8.08 18.20
CA ASP A 502 0.40 -9.08 19.27
C ASP A 502 -0.54 -10.28 19.17
N GLY A 503 -1.15 -10.48 18.00
CA GLY A 503 -2.18 -11.49 17.81
C GLY A 503 -3.51 -11.05 18.42
N GLY A 504 -4.53 -11.00 17.58
CA GLY A 504 -5.85 -10.56 17.97
C GLY A 504 -6.88 -10.86 16.89
N TYR A 505 -8.10 -10.45 17.13
CA TYR A 505 -9.21 -10.64 16.21
C TYR A 505 -9.91 -9.32 15.97
N VAL A 506 -10.39 -9.12 14.75
CA VAL A 506 -11.29 -8.00 14.43
C VAL A 506 -12.54 -8.13 15.31
N ALA A 507 -13.06 -6.99 15.78
CA ALA A 507 -14.34 -6.96 16.49
C ALA A 507 -15.48 -7.45 15.57
N ASN A 508 -16.60 -7.84 16.16
CA ASN A 508 -17.73 -8.42 15.43
C ASN A 508 -18.43 -7.42 14.51
N ALA A 509 -18.55 -6.17 14.96
CA ALA A 509 -19.07 -5.07 14.16
C ALA A 509 -18.55 -3.73 14.67
N ALA A 510 -18.51 -2.75 13.78
CA ALA A 510 -18.20 -1.37 14.13
C ALA A 510 -19.09 -0.42 13.32
N SER A 511 -19.63 0.61 13.97
CA SER A 511 -20.48 1.60 13.31
C SER A 511 -20.26 3.00 13.88
N ALA A 512 -20.37 3.99 13.00
CA ALA A 512 -20.28 5.41 13.34
C ALA A 512 -21.46 6.15 12.71
N ASN A 513 -22.18 6.91 13.53
CA ASN A 513 -23.28 7.77 13.10
C ASN A 513 -22.87 9.26 13.03
N SER A 514 -21.60 9.56 13.35
CA SER A 514 -21.02 10.89 13.21
C SER A 514 -20.47 11.09 11.81
N SER A 515 -20.91 12.16 11.13
CA SER A 515 -20.48 12.48 9.76
C SER A 515 -18.96 12.53 9.61
N GLY A 516 -18.40 11.77 8.67
CA GLY A 516 -16.97 11.73 8.38
C GLY A 516 -16.08 11.20 9.51
N VAL A 517 -16.66 10.55 10.52
CA VAL A 517 -15.93 9.72 11.49
C VAL A 517 -16.02 8.27 11.05
N LEU A 518 -14.87 7.64 10.87
CA LEU A 518 -14.76 6.21 10.59
C LEU A 518 -14.22 5.49 11.83
N THR A 519 -14.60 4.23 11.99
CA THR A 519 -14.26 3.45 13.17
C THR A 519 -14.02 1.99 12.82
N THR A 520 -13.13 1.35 13.55
CA THR A 520 -13.03 -0.11 13.63
C THR A 520 -12.69 -0.53 15.05
N GLY A 521 -12.75 -1.83 15.32
CA GLY A 521 -12.35 -2.39 16.59
C GLY A 521 -11.67 -3.72 16.44
N PHE A 522 -10.85 -4.07 17.41
CA PHE A 522 -10.20 -5.37 17.51
C PHE A 522 -9.83 -5.64 18.96
N TYR A 523 -9.54 -6.89 19.28
CA TYR A 523 -9.09 -7.26 20.61
C TYR A 523 -7.91 -8.21 20.53
N THR A 524 -6.97 -8.04 21.46
CA THR A 524 -5.87 -8.97 21.68
C THR A 524 -6.21 -9.86 22.87
N ARG A 525 -5.25 -10.63 23.37
CA ARG A 525 -5.42 -11.45 24.58
C ARG A 525 -5.80 -10.63 25.82
N THR A 526 -5.33 -9.39 25.94
CA THR A 526 -5.43 -8.60 27.19
C THR A 526 -6.18 -7.28 27.06
N GLN A 527 -6.55 -6.87 25.85
CA GLN A 527 -7.23 -5.60 25.63
C GLN A 527 -8.26 -5.65 24.52
N ASN A 528 -9.26 -4.78 24.67
CA ASN A 528 -10.09 -4.33 23.55
C ASN A 528 -9.57 -2.97 23.08
N SER A 529 -9.60 -2.78 21.77
CA SER A 529 -9.14 -1.57 21.08
C SER A 529 -10.22 -1.04 20.14
N ILE A 530 -10.39 0.28 20.14
CA ILE A 530 -11.25 1.01 19.19
C ILE A 530 -10.38 2.05 18.50
N VAL A 531 -10.48 2.16 17.18
CA VAL A 531 -9.77 3.17 16.38
C VAL A 531 -10.81 4.11 15.79
N LEU A 532 -10.62 5.42 15.96
CA LEU A 532 -11.45 6.47 15.40
C LEU A 532 -10.62 7.36 14.46
N VAL A 533 -11.20 7.69 13.31
CA VAL A 533 -10.58 8.55 12.29
C VAL A 533 -11.59 9.65 11.96
N ASN A 534 -11.32 10.88 12.38
CA ASN A 534 -12.11 12.05 11.99
C ASN A 534 -11.51 12.68 10.74
N THR A 535 -12.19 12.53 9.61
CA THR A 535 -11.73 13.07 8.33
C THR A 535 -12.17 14.52 8.08
N THR A 536 -12.88 15.14 9.02
CA THR A 536 -13.54 16.44 8.81
C THR A 536 -12.94 17.55 9.65
N GLY A 537 -13.31 18.79 9.32
CA GLY A 537 -13.07 19.98 10.14
C GLY A 537 -13.92 20.05 11.42
N THR A 538 -14.81 19.09 11.65
CA THR A 538 -15.76 19.10 12.77
C THR A 538 -15.05 18.69 14.06
N ASP A 539 -15.21 19.48 15.12
CA ASP A 539 -14.74 19.15 16.45
C ASP A 539 -15.84 18.45 17.27
N TYR A 540 -15.62 17.20 17.65
CA TYR A 540 -16.58 16.44 18.46
C TYR A 540 -16.18 16.47 19.94
N SER A 541 -16.59 17.52 20.65
CA SER A 541 -16.22 17.77 22.05
C SER A 541 -16.69 16.71 23.05
N ALA A 542 -17.78 16.00 22.75
CA ALA A 542 -18.37 14.98 23.62
C ALA A 542 -18.94 13.80 22.81
N LEU A 543 -18.07 13.08 22.09
CA LEU A 543 -18.43 11.90 21.31
C LEU A 543 -18.67 10.70 22.24
N LYS A 544 -19.89 10.14 22.23
CA LYS A 544 -20.21 8.93 23.00
C LYS A 544 -19.77 7.69 22.23
N VAL A 545 -18.91 6.89 22.86
CA VAL A 545 -18.44 5.61 22.32
C VAL A 545 -18.98 4.47 23.19
N LEU A 546 -19.60 3.49 22.57
CA LEU A 546 -20.08 2.27 23.20
C LEU A 546 -19.21 1.09 22.78
N ALA A 547 -18.54 0.47 23.74
CA ALA A 547 -17.98 -0.86 23.60
C ALA A 547 -19.05 -1.87 24.00
N GLN A 548 -19.73 -2.43 22.99
CA GLN A 548 -20.78 -3.42 23.15
C GLN A 548 -20.17 -4.81 23.30
N ASN A 549 -20.76 -5.63 24.18
CA ASN A 549 -20.30 -6.98 24.49
C ASN A 549 -18.75 -7.12 24.63
N PRO A 550 -18.07 -6.32 25.47
CA PRO A 550 -16.61 -6.28 25.50
C PRO A 550 -15.93 -7.52 26.12
N GLY A 551 -16.70 -8.51 26.58
CA GLY A 551 -16.20 -9.57 27.46
C GLY A 551 -15.96 -9.06 28.89
N LEU A 552 -15.08 -9.73 29.64
CA LEU A 552 -14.80 -9.40 31.04
C LEU A 552 -13.86 -8.20 31.15
N VAL A 553 -14.43 -6.99 31.20
CA VAL A 553 -13.68 -5.76 31.45
C VAL A 553 -13.24 -5.71 32.92
N SER A 554 -11.94 -5.52 33.15
CA SER A 554 -11.34 -5.59 34.49
C SER A 554 -11.00 -4.24 35.13
N GLY A 555 -11.31 -3.12 34.45
CA GLY A 555 -11.03 -1.77 34.91
C GLY A 555 -12.17 -0.78 34.67
N THR A 556 -12.10 0.38 35.33
CA THR A 556 -13.10 1.47 35.22
C THR A 556 -12.62 2.64 34.37
N LYS A 557 -11.48 2.48 33.70
CA LYS A 557 -10.83 3.50 32.88
C LYS A 557 -10.44 2.93 31.52
N ALA A 558 -10.54 3.77 30.50
CA ALA A 558 -9.93 3.53 29.20
C ALA A 558 -8.83 4.55 28.95
N ASN A 559 -7.75 4.11 28.31
CA ASN A 559 -6.72 5.02 27.79
C ASN A 559 -7.17 5.51 26.41
N VAL A 560 -7.07 6.81 26.19
CA VAL A 560 -7.34 7.47 24.92
C VAL A 560 -6.02 8.03 24.40
N TYR A 561 -5.59 7.53 23.26
CA TYR A 561 -4.38 7.92 22.56
C TYR A 561 -4.76 8.79 21.37
N THR A 562 -4.23 10.00 21.30
CA THR A 562 -4.51 10.94 20.20
C THR A 562 -3.21 11.27 19.48
N VAL A 563 -3.17 10.98 18.17
CA VAL A 563 -2.03 11.34 17.32
C VAL A 563 -2.03 12.85 17.12
N LYS A 564 -0.92 13.49 17.53
CA LYS A 564 -0.65 14.92 17.38
C LYS A 564 0.82 15.07 17.02
N VAL A 565 1.15 14.95 15.74
CA VAL A 565 2.55 14.90 15.30
C VAL A 565 3.25 16.22 15.61
N ASN A 566 4.26 16.13 16.47
CA ASN A 566 5.19 17.21 16.78
C ASN A 566 6.61 16.78 16.38
N LEU A 567 7.02 17.20 15.20
CA LEU A 567 8.31 16.80 14.61
C LEU A 567 9.54 17.33 15.38
N ASN A 568 9.36 18.32 16.26
CA ASN A 568 10.42 18.80 17.16
C ASN A 568 10.56 17.94 18.42
N GLN A 569 9.55 17.11 18.71
CA GLN A 569 9.52 16.19 19.86
C GLN A 569 8.94 14.84 19.41
N PRO A 570 9.68 14.05 18.61
CA PRO A 570 9.17 12.82 18.00
C PRO A 570 8.65 11.79 19.02
N THR A 571 9.14 11.84 20.27
CA THR A 571 8.64 10.99 21.36
C THR A 571 7.27 11.40 21.90
N ASN A 572 6.79 12.62 21.60
CA ASN A 572 5.56 13.22 22.12
C ASN A 572 4.49 13.41 21.03
N CYS A 573 4.55 12.63 19.95
CA CYS A 573 3.59 12.70 18.83
C CYS A 573 2.27 11.97 19.10
N ILE A 574 2.15 11.24 20.20
CA ILE A 574 0.93 10.59 20.65
C ILE A 574 0.68 11.01 22.09
N SER A 575 -0.40 11.76 22.32
CA SER A 575 -0.83 12.12 23.67
C SER A 575 -1.71 11.02 24.27
N THR A 576 -1.55 10.74 25.56
CA THR A 576 -2.38 9.78 26.29
C THR A 576 -3.20 10.51 27.35
N THR A 577 -4.50 10.26 27.37
CA THR A 577 -5.41 10.68 28.44
C THR A 577 -6.23 9.49 28.94
N GLN A 578 -6.93 9.64 30.06
CA GLN A 578 -7.81 8.60 30.59
C GLN A 578 -9.24 9.11 30.70
N VAL A 579 -10.19 8.25 30.32
CA VAL A 579 -11.62 8.51 30.47
C VAL A 579 -12.27 7.42 31.32
N ASN A 580 -13.41 7.76 31.93
CA ASN A 580 -14.19 6.78 32.70
C ASN A 580 -14.90 5.81 31.76
N LEU A 581 -14.81 4.53 32.08
CA LEU A 581 -15.72 3.51 31.55
C LEU A 581 -16.94 3.44 32.46
N VAL A 582 -18.11 3.65 31.88
CA VAL A 582 -19.39 3.53 32.56
C VAL A 582 -20.04 2.26 32.08
N SER A 583 -20.04 1.23 32.95
CA SER A 583 -20.71 -0.03 32.69
C SER A 583 -22.23 0.16 32.61
N GLY A 584 -22.85 -0.49 31.63
CA GLY A 584 -24.29 -0.56 31.47
C GLY A 584 -24.72 -1.95 31.04
N ALA A 585 -26.03 -2.15 30.87
CA ALA A 585 -26.59 -3.47 30.55
C ALA A 585 -26.02 -4.10 29.26
N ASN A 586 -25.66 -3.27 28.28
CA ASN A 586 -25.22 -3.71 26.95
C ASN A 586 -23.72 -3.50 26.68
N GLY A 587 -22.90 -3.25 27.72
CA GLY A 587 -21.46 -3.07 27.57
C GLY A 587 -20.91 -1.90 28.38
N SER A 588 -19.81 -1.32 27.92
CA SER A 588 -19.14 -0.18 28.58
C SER A 588 -19.17 1.04 27.68
N SER A 589 -19.63 2.17 28.20
CA SER A 589 -19.68 3.44 27.48
C SER A 589 -18.62 4.42 28.00
N MET A 590 -18.19 5.31 27.12
CA MET A 590 -17.25 6.40 27.44
C MET A 590 -17.55 7.63 26.58
N THR A 591 -17.10 8.78 27.03
CA THR A 591 -17.19 10.03 26.27
C THR A 591 -15.78 10.52 25.99
N VAL A 592 -15.49 10.86 24.73
CA VAL A 592 -14.18 11.36 24.30
C VAL A 592 -14.33 12.66 23.52
N HIS A 593 -13.30 13.50 23.57
CA HIS A 593 -13.13 14.63 22.67
C HIS A 593 -12.36 14.17 21.44
N LEU A 594 -13.00 14.14 20.27
CA LEU A 594 -12.36 13.79 18.99
C LEU A 594 -12.16 15.05 18.13
N PRO A 595 -10.93 15.59 18.08
CA PRO A 595 -10.64 16.81 17.32
C PRO A 595 -10.79 16.62 15.81
N PRO A 596 -10.86 17.73 15.05
CA PRO A 596 -10.76 17.71 13.59
C PRO A 596 -9.52 16.96 13.08
N TYR A 597 -9.62 16.33 11.91
CA TYR A 597 -8.48 15.72 11.19
C TYR A 597 -7.56 14.87 12.08
N THR A 598 -8.13 14.01 12.91
CA THR A 598 -7.39 13.30 13.95
C THR A 598 -7.62 11.80 13.89
N MET A 599 -6.54 11.04 14.09
CA MET A 599 -6.58 9.62 14.40
C MET A 599 -6.46 9.42 15.91
N MET A 600 -7.35 8.58 16.47
CA MET A 600 -7.40 8.27 17.89
C MET A 600 -7.52 6.77 18.11
N GLY A 601 -6.82 6.27 19.12
CA GLY A 601 -7.01 4.92 19.65
C GLY A 601 -7.61 4.97 21.05
N ILE A 602 -8.46 4.00 21.37
CA ILE A 602 -8.98 3.79 22.72
C ILE A 602 -8.66 2.36 23.11
N SER A 603 -8.10 2.14 24.29
CA SER A 603 -7.82 0.80 24.80
C SER A 603 -8.31 0.64 26.24
N PHE A 604 -8.75 -0.57 26.57
CA PHE A 604 -9.13 -0.93 27.93
C PHE A 604 -8.94 -2.43 28.16
N THR A 605 -8.55 -2.79 29.38
CA THR A 605 -8.18 -4.16 29.73
C THR A 605 -9.42 -5.06 29.78
N SER A 606 -9.34 -6.17 29.06
CA SER A 606 -10.36 -7.24 29.04
C SER A 606 -9.68 -8.59 29.25
N LYS A 607 -10.33 -9.47 30.02
CA LYS A 607 -9.87 -10.83 30.33
C LYS A 607 -10.59 -11.86 29.49
#